data_AF-A0A8R7R3G9-F1
#
_entry.id   AF-A0A8R7R3G9-F1
#
_cell.length_a   1.000
_cell.length_b   1.000
_cell.length_c   1.000
_cell.angle_alpha   90.00
_cell.angle_beta   90.00
_cell.angle_gamma   90.00
#
_symmetry.space_group_name_H-M   'P 1'
#
loop_
_entity.id
_entity.type
_entity.pdbx_description
1 polymer ?
#
loop_
_entity_poly.entity_id
_entity_poly.type
_entity_poly.pdbx_seq_one_letter_code
_entity_poly.pdbx_strand_id
1 'polypeptide(L)'
;MYFSELLPLLANNGSEDGNYAVTAASDLACLQALSRRINYGRYVAEVKFRGDQQRYTDLIRSKDKDALMKLLTSEAQEDVVKRRVEKKAMVFGQDVTLDGPTETGDDASSQSSFKVAPSVVYELYDRWVIPLTKQVEVEYLLHRLD
;
A
#
# COMPACT_ATOMS: atom_id res chain seq x y z
N MET A 1 3.25 -12.70 -1.04
CA MET A 1 2.59 -11.40 -1.32
C MET A 1 3.07 -10.82 -2.64
N TYR A 2 4.29 -10.24 -2.74
CA TYR A 2 4.72 -9.56 -3.98
C TYR A 2 4.66 -10.45 -5.23
N PHE A 3 5.46 -11.54 -5.28
CA PHE A 3 5.50 -12.43 -6.44
C PHE A 3 4.23 -13.25 -6.67
N SER A 4 3.57 -13.66 -5.59
CA SER A 4 2.46 -14.63 -5.65
C SER A 4 1.09 -13.99 -5.91
N GLU A 5 0.92 -12.72 -5.55
CA GLU A 5 -0.39 -12.05 -5.54
C GLU A 5 -0.35 -10.74 -6.33
N LEU A 6 0.65 -9.89 -6.10
CA LEU A 6 0.71 -8.57 -6.75
C LEU A 6 1.24 -8.64 -8.18
N LEU A 7 2.35 -9.34 -8.41
CA LEU A 7 2.99 -9.39 -9.73
C LEU A 7 2.06 -9.90 -10.83
N PRO A 8 1.22 -10.94 -10.63
CA PRO A 8 0.24 -11.39 -11.63
C PRO A 8 -0.87 -10.38 -11.96
N LEU A 9 -1.10 -9.38 -11.09
CA LEU A 9 -2.07 -8.31 -11.31
C LEU A 9 -1.45 -7.10 -12.03
N LEU A 10 -0.12 -7.00 -12.03
CA LEU A 10 0.63 -5.91 -12.65
C LEU A 10 1.17 -6.28 -14.04
N ALA A 11 1.61 -7.52 -14.22
CA ALA A 11 2.24 -7.99 -15.44
C ALA A 11 1.29 -8.89 -16.23
N ASN A 12 1.29 -8.74 -17.56
CA ASN A 12 0.53 -9.61 -18.45
C ASN A 12 1.14 -11.01 -18.50
N ASN A 13 0.31 -12.04 -18.37
CA ASN A 13 0.72 -13.46 -18.35
C ASN A 13 1.13 -14.04 -19.72
N GLY A 14 1.50 -13.23 -20.71
CA GLY A 14 1.40 -13.64 -22.13
C GLY A 14 2.55 -13.30 -23.09
N SER A 15 3.59 -12.58 -22.68
CA SER A 15 4.69 -12.25 -23.61
C SER A 15 6.02 -12.18 -22.88
N GLU A 16 6.83 -13.23 -23.00
CA GLU A 16 8.26 -13.10 -22.71
C GLU A 16 8.84 -12.06 -23.68
N ASP A 17 9.22 -10.91 -23.13
CA ASP A 17 9.81 -9.80 -23.87
C ASP A 17 11.35 -9.82 -23.85
N GLY A 18 11.94 -10.79 -23.14
CA GLY A 18 13.39 -10.97 -22.97
C GLY A 18 14.06 -10.00 -22.00
N ASN A 19 13.32 -9.10 -21.34
CA ASN A 19 13.88 -8.01 -20.53
C ASN A 19 14.20 -8.40 -19.07
N TYR A 20 14.74 -9.61 -18.85
CA TYR A 20 14.91 -10.19 -17.51
C TYR A 20 15.70 -9.31 -16.52
N ALA A 21 16.79 -8.69 -16.97
CA ALA A 21 17.63 -7.85 -16.11
C ALA A 21 16.89 -6.60 -15.62
N VAL A 22 16.10 -5.98 -16.51
CA VAL A 22 15.30 -4.79 -16.19
C VAL A 22 14.12 -5.18 -15.29
N THR A 23 13.47 -6.31 -15.57
CA THR A 23 12.39 -6.85 -14.74
C THR A 23 12.87 -7.11 -13.31
N ALA A 24 13.99 -7.81 -13.13
CA ALA A 24 14.55 -8.09 -11.81
C ALA A 24 14.92 -6.80 -11.04
N ALA A 25 15.43 -5.78 -11.72
CA ALA A 25 15.73 -4.50 -11.11
C ALA A 25 14.45 -3.75 -10.68
N SER A 26 13.41 -3.77 -11.51
CA SER A 26 12.08 -3.22 -11.19
C SER A 26 11.44 -3.94 -10.00
N ASP A 27 11.51 -5.27 -9.97
CA ASP A 27 11.00 -6.07 -8.85
C ASP A 27 11.67 -5.70 -7.54
N LEU A 28 13.00 -5.56 -7.55
CA LEU A 28 13.76 -5.14 -6.39
C LEU A 28 13.33 -3.74 -5.91
N ALA A 29 13.14 -2.80 -6.83
CA ALA A 29 12.68 -1.45 -6.49
C ALA A 29 11.29 -1.46 -5.83
N CYS A 30 10.36 -2.26 -6.36
CA CYS A 30 9.04 -2.45 -5.78
C CYS A 30 9.12 -3.06 -4.37
N LEU A 31 9.89 -4.14 -4.20
CA LEU A 31 10.09 -4.81 -2.91
C LEU A 31 10.68 -3.87 -1.85
N GLN A 32 11.68 -3.08 -2.22
CA GLN A 32 12.30 -2.09 -1.33
C GLN A 32 11.30 -0.99 -0.92
N ALA A 33 10.51 -0.48 -1.87
CA ALA A 33 9.50 0.54 -1.59
C ALA A 33 8.40 0.01 -0.65
N LEU A 34 7.89 -1.19 -0.93
CA LEU A 34 6.87 -1.86 -0.10
C LEU A 34 7.41 -2.14 1.30
N SER A 35 8.59 -2.76 1.39
CA SER A 35 9.23 -3.08 2.67
C SER A 35 9.45 -1.83 3.51
N ARG A 36 9.96 -0.74 2.91
CA ARG A 36 10.15 0.53 3.60
C ARG A 36 8.82 1.10 4.10
N ARG A 37 7.78 1.12 3.27
CA ARG A 37 6.47 1.67 3.64
C ARG A 37 5.83 0.90 4.79
N ILE A 38 5.90 -0.43 4.75
CA ILE A 38 5.36 -1.33 5.77
C ILE A 38 6.14 -1.17 7.08
N ASN A 39 7.48 -1.20 7.02
CA ASN A 39 8.32 -1.08 8.21
C ASN A 39 8.31 0.33 8.82
N TYR A 40 7.91 1.35 8.07
CA TYR A 40 7.65 2.69 8.63
C TYR A 40 6.57 2.68 9.71
N GLY A 41 5.76 1.61 9.81
CA GLY A 41 4.87 1.35 10.93
C GLY A 41 5.56 1.48 12.29
N ARG A 42 6.85 1.16 12.44
CA ARG A 42 7.59 1.34 13.70
C ARG A 42 7.58 2.80 14.19
N TYR A 43 7.80 3.74 13.26
CA TYR A 43 7.77 5.16 13.59
C TYR A 43 6.34 5.65 13.86
N VAL A 44 5.37 5.15 13.10
CA VAL A 44 3.94 5.46 13.30
C VAL A 44 3.50 5.01 14.70
N ALA A 45 3.86 3.79 15.08
CA ALA A 45 3.59 3.24 16.40
C ALA A 45 4.23 4.08 17.51
N GLU A 46 5.49 4.51 17.36
CA GLU A 46 6.14 5.37 18.35
C GLU A 46 5.44 6.73 18.49
N VAL A 47 5.01 7.34 17.38
CA VAL A 47 4.24 8.59 17.43
C VAL A 47 2.92 8.39 18.16
N LYS A 48 2.19 7.30 17.87
CA LYS A 48 0.93 6.97 18.52
C LYS A 48 1.12 6.68 20.02
N PHE A 49 2.15 5.92 20.38
CA PHE A 49 2.52 5.64 21.77
C PHE A 49 2.78 6.93 22.55
N ARG A 50 3.58 7.85 21.99
CA ARG A 50 3.85 9.15 22.63
C ARG A 50 2.60 10.02 22.77
N GLY A 51 1.63 9.89 21.86
CA GLY A 51 0.38 10.63 21.90
C GLY A 51 -0.58 10.19 23.03
N ASP A 52 -0.55 8.92 23.43
CA ASP A 52 -1.41 8.36 24.48
C ASP A 52 -0.69 7.26 25.28
N GLN A 53 0.39 7.64 25.96
CA GLN A 53 1.30 6.68 26.60
C GLN A 53 0.59 5.77 27.61
N GLN A 54 -0.34 6.31 28.39
CA GLN A 54 -1.03 5.56 29.44
C GLN A 54 -1.82 4.40 28.82
N ARG A 55 -2.67 4.69 27.84
CA ARG A 55 -3.53 3.69 27.21
C ARG A 55 -2.71 2.60 26.51
N TYR A 56 -1.67 2.98 25.77
CA TYR A 56 -0.83 1.98 25.12
C TYR A 56 -0.02 1.16 26.14
N THR A 57 0.49 1.77 27.21
CA THR A 57 1.24 1.06 28.26
C THR A 57 0.41 -0.05 28.90
N ASP A 58 -0.86 0.22 29.21
CA ASP A 58 -1.77 -0.76 29.81
C ASP A 58 -2.02 -1.95 28.87
N LEU A 59 -2.20 -1.69 27.57
CA LEU A 59 -2.37 -2.73 26.55
C LEU A 59 -1.08 -3.52 26.27
N ILE A 60 0.08 -2.85 26.29
CA ILE A 60 1.38 -3.51 26.08
C ILE A 60 1.70 -4.45 27.24
N ARG A 61 1.51 -4.00 28.48
CA ARG A 61 1.75 -4.83 29.68
C ARG A 61 0.86 -6.05 29.75
N SER A 62 -0.39 -5.92 29.32
CA SER A 62 -1.34 -7.04 29.23
C SER A 62 -1.10 -7.94 28.01
N LYS A 63 -0.19 -7.56 27.10
CA LYS A 63 0.12 -8.26 25.84
C LYS A 63 -1.12 -8.49 24.96
N ASP A 64 -2.10 -7.59 25.03
CA ASP A 64 -3.35 -7.70 24.29
C ASP A 64 -3.19 -7.23 22.84
N LYS A 65 -2.80 -8.17 21.97
CA LYS A 65 -2.57 -7.90 20.54
C LYS A 65 -3.83 -7.41 19.82
N ASP A 66 -4.99 -7.96 20.18
CA ASP A 66 -6.26 -7.67 19.50
C ASP A 66 -6.76 -6.28 19.88
N ALA A 67 -6.66 -5.90 21.16
CA ALA A 67 -6.97 -4.55 21.61
C ALA A 67 -6.03 -3.51 20.99
N LEU A 68 -4.72 -3.81 20.87
CA LEU A 68 -3.78 -2.95 20.15
C LEU A 68 -4.16 -2.80 18.68
N MET A 69 -4.45 -3.90 17.98
CA MET A 69 -4.87 -3.87 16.58
C MET A 69 -6.15 -3.02 16.39
N LYS A 70 -7.13 -3.17 17.28
CA LYS A 70 -8.36 -2.39 17.28
C LYS A 70 -8.10 -0.90 17.54
N LEU A 71 -7.23 -0.58 18.50
CA LEU A 71 -6.86 0.79 18.82
C LEU A 71 -6.14 1.48 17.65
N LEU A 72 -5.31 0.75 16.92
CA LEU A 72 -4.55 1.27 15.78
C LEU A 72 -5.39 1.43 14.51
N THR A 73 -6.52 0.72 14.41
CA THR A 73 -7.37 0.69 13.23
C THR A 73 -8.26 1.92 13.17
N SER A 74 -8.23 2.63 12.04
CA SER A 74 -9.13 3.73 11.75
C SER A 74 -9.66 3.57 10.33
N GLU A 75 -10.81 2.92 10.19
CA GLU A 75 -11.39 2.57 8.88
C GLU A 75 -11.57 3.80 7.98
N ALA A 76 -12.00 4.93 8.55
CA ALA A 76 -12.14 6.18 7.82
C ALA A 76 -10.81 6.69 7.25
N GLN A 77 -9.72 6.63 8.04
CA GLN A 77 -8.40 7.04 7.56
C GLN A 77 -7.83 6.05 6.54
N GLU A 78 -8.07 4.75 6.74
CA GLU A 78 -7.68 3.70 5.81
C GLU A 78 -8.37 3.90 4.45
N ASP A 79 -9.67 4.17 4.42
CA ASP A 79 -10.40 4.43 3.16
C ASP A 79 -9.89 5.70 2.44
N VAL A 80 -9.61 6.77 3.19
CA VAL A 80 -8.99 7.98 2.63
C VAL A 80 -7.62 7.68 2.01
N VAL A 81 -6.82 6.82 2.63
CA VAL A 81 -5.52 6.38 2.07
C VAL A 81 -5.74 5.61 0.77
N LYS A 82 -6.66 4.64 0.77
CA LYS A 82 -6.96 3.78 -0.40
C LYS A 82 -7.46 4.60 -1.60
N ARG A 83 -8.45 5.46 -1.42
CA ARG A 83 -8.94 6.36 -2.49
C ARG A 83 -7.87 7.32 -2.98
N ARG A 84 -7.00 7.80 -2.09
CA ARG A 84 -5.92 8.70 -2.48
C ARG A 84 -4.87 8.01 -3.35
N VAL A 85 -4.50 6.76 -3.04
CA VAL A 85 -3.52 6.02 -3.84
C VAL A 85 -4.10 5.61 -5.19
N GLU A 86 -5.38 5.26 -5.23
CA GLU A 86 -6.12 5.01 -6.48
C GLU A 86 -6.13 6.27 -7.36
N LYS A 87 -6.48 7.44 -6.81
CA LYS A 87 -6.42 8.70 -7.56
C LYS A 87 -5.02 9.03 -8.08
N LYS A 88 -3.97 8.71 -7.31
CA LYS A 88 -2.58 8.87 -7.79
C LYS A 88 -2.26 7.91 -8.93
N ALA A 89 -2.70 6.66 -8.85
CA ALA A 89 -2.52 5.68 -9.91
C ALA A 89 -3.22 6.13 -11.21
N MET A 90 -4.42 6.70 -11.11
CA MET A 90 -5.12 7.32 -12.23
C MET A 90 -4.29 8.46 -12.86
N VAL A 91 -3.81 9.39 -12.04
CA VAL A 91 -3.06 10.57 -12.51
C VAL A 91 -1.70 10.22 -13.13
N PHE A 92 -0.97 9.25 -12.56
CA PHE A 92 0.36 8.88 -13.05
C PHE A 92 0.35 7.75 -14.09
N GLY A 93 -0.72 6.97 -14.15
CA GLY A 93 -0.90 5.86 -15.07
C GLY A 93 -1.52 6.25 -16.40
N GLN A 94 -2.08 7.45 -16.51
CA GLN A 94 -2.66 7.97 -17.76
C GLN A 94 -1.57 8.38 -18.77
N ASP A 95 -1.91 8.32 -20.04
CA ASP A 95 -1.09 8.91 -21.09
C ASP A 95 -1.30 10.43 -21.12
N VAL A 96 -0.18 11.17 -21.18
CA VAL A 96 -0.17 12.64 -21.18
C VAL A 96 0.26 13.10 -22.56
N THR A 97 -0.61 13.84 -23.24
CA THR A 97 -0.34 14.43 -24.55
C THR A 97 -0.22 15.95 -24.46
N LEU A 98 0.27 16.60 -25.53
CA LEU A 98 0.44 18.06 -25.56
C LEU A 98 -0.88 18.82 -25.35
N ASP A 99 -2.00 18.21 -25.76
CA ASP A 99 -3.35 18.77 -25.65
C ASP A 99 -4.00 18.52 -24.27
N GLY A 100 -3.27 17.93 -23.33
CA GLY A 100 -3.74 17.56 -22.00
C GLY A 100 -3.87 16.03 -21.81
N PRO A 101 -4.43 15.59 -20.67
CA PRO A 101 -4.86 14.20 -20.52
C PRO A 101 -5.81 13.86 -21.67
N THR A 102 -5.64 12.69 -22.29
CA THR A 102 -6.58 12.22 -23.30
C THR A 102 -8.00 12.20 -22.70
N GLU A 103 -8.87 13.11 -23.17
CA GLU A 103 -10.22 13.23 -22.64
C GLU A 103 -11.04 11.98 -22.95
N THR A 104 -11.92 11.64 -22.02
CA THR A 104 -12.94 10.61 -22.14
C THR A 104 -14.05 11.13 -23.04
N GLY A 105 -13.89 10.97 -24.36
CA GLY A 105 -15.01 11.12 -25.27
C GLY A 105 -16.03 10.00 -25.04
N ASP A 106 -17.33 10.32 -25.10
CA ASP A 106 -18.48 9.40 -25.02
C ASP A 106 -18.51 8.30 -26.11
N ASP A 107 -17.49 8.20 -26.95
CA ASP A 107 -17.31 7.09 -27.88
C ASP A 107 -16.67 5.91 -27.15
N ALA A 108 -17.46 4.84 -27.00
CA ALA A 108 -17.14 3.57 -26.37
C ALA A 108 -15.94 2.79 -26.98
N SER A 109 -15.09 3.44 -27.78
CA SER A 109 -13.91 2.87 -28.44
C SER A 109 -12.56 3.37 -27.91
N SER A 110 -12.49 4.44 -27.11
CA SER A 110 -11.24 4.86 -26.45
C SER A 110 -11.27 4.49 -24.96
N GLN A 111 -11.07 3.20 -24.68
CA GLN A 111 -10.78 2.77 -23.30
C GLN A 111 -9.56 3.57 -22.80
N SER A 112 -9.73 4.28 -21.69
CA SER A 112 -8.63 4.89 -20.96
C SER A 112 -7.61 3.82 -20.58
N SER A 113 -6.53 3.68 -21.37
CA SER A 113 -5.50 2.69 -21.11
C SER A 113 -4.57 3.17 -20.01
N PHE A 114 -4.97 2.99 -18.76
CA PHE A 114 -4.04 3.14 -17.66
C PHE A 114 -2.97 2.06 -17.77
N LYS A 115 -1.69 2.43 -17.61
CA LYS A 115 -0.57 1.46 -17.60
C LYS A 115 -0.76 0.35 -16.56
N VAL A 116 -1.40 0.69 -15.46
CA VAL A 116 -1.86 -0.24 -14.41
C VAL A 116 -3.25 0.20 -14.00
N ALA A 117 -4.20 -0.73 -13.91
CA ALA A 117 -5.55 -0.44 -13.44
C ALA A 117 -5.53 0.20 -12.04
N PRO A 118 -6.11 1.40 -11.83
CA PRO A 118 -6.08 2.08 -10.53
C PRO A 118 -6.68 1.25 -9.38
N SER A 119 -7.66 0.39 -9.67
CA SER A 119 -8.27 -0.53 -8.71
C SER A 119 -7.28 -1.54 -8.13
N VAL A 120 -6.30 -2.01 -8.91
CA VAL A 120 -5.25 -2.91 -8.42
C VAL A 120 -4.42 -2.24 -7.32
N VAL A 121 -4.18 -0.93 -7.43
CA VAL A 121 -3.46 -0.15 -6.42
C VAL A 121 -4.30 0.03 -5.15
N TYR A 122 -5.62 0.24 -5.30
CA TYR A 122 -6.55 0.26 -4.16
C TYR A 122 -6.50 -1.07 -3.39
N GLU A 123 -6.67 -2.18 -4.10
CA GLU A 123 -6.69 -3.53 -3.52
C GLU A 123 -5.35 -3.91 -2.87
N LEU A 124 -4.22 -3.55 -3.48
CA LEU A 124 -2.89 -3.74 -2.89
C LEU A 124 -2.78 -3.06 -1.52
N TYR A 125 -3.28 -1.83 -1.40
CA TYR A 125 -3.25 -1.11 -0.14
C TYR A 125 -4.18 -1.71 0.91
N ASP A 126 -5.39 -2.10 0.49
CA ASP A 126 -6.41 -2.69 1.34
C ASP A 126 -6.00 -4.05 1.92
N ARG A 127 -5.58 -4.97 1.04
CA ARG A 127 -5.33 -6.37 1.40
C ARG A 127 -3.96 -6.59 2.03
N TRP A 128 -2.96 -5.78 1.66
CA TRP A 128 -1.57 -6.06 2.00
C TRP A 128 -0.87 -4.91 2.72
N VAL A 129 -0.76 -3.73 2.10
CA VAL A 129 0.12 -2.68 2.65
C VAL A 129 -0.37 -2.18 4.01
N ILE A 130 -1.66 -1.86 4.15
CA ILE A 130 -2.22 -1.36 5.42
C ILE A 130 -2.20 -2.45 6.50
N PRO A 131 -2.71 -3.68 6.26
CA PRO A 131 -2.67 -4.75 7.26
C PRO A 131 -1.27 -5.10 7.73
N LEU A 132 -0.30 -5.25 6.81
CA LEU A 132 1.08 -5.57 7.17
C LEU A 132 1.74 -4.42 7.95
N THR A 133 1.44 -3.16 7.61
CA THR A 133 1.92 -2.01 8.39
C THR A 133 1.39 -2.06 9.82
N LYS A 134 0.09 -2.35 10.01
CA LYS A 134 -0.51 -2.48 11.35
C LYS A 134 0.08 -3.65 12.14
N GLN A 135 0.40 -4.77 11.50
CA GLN A 135 1.11 -5.87 12.16
C GLN A 135 2.49 -5.43 12.68
N VAL A 136 3.24 -4.67 11.88
CA VAL A 136 4.51 -4.08 12.33
C VAL A 136 4.31 -3.11 13.50
N GLU A 137 3.26 -2.28 13.46
CA GLU A 137 2.93 -1.37 14.57
C GLU A 137 2.66 -2.14 15.87
N VAL A 138 1.83 -3.19 15.83
CA VAL A 138 1.53 -4.03 16.99
C VAL A 138 2.79 -4.70 17.51
N GLU A 139 3.59 -5.32 16.65
CA GLU A 139 4.80 -6.04 17.07
C GLU A 139 5.85 -5.11 17.68
N TYR A 140 5.98 -3.88 17.15
CA TYR A 140 6.80 -2.84 17.74
C TYR A 140 6.31 -2.44 19.14
N LEU A 141 5.00 -2.21 19.30
CA LEU A 141 4.43 -1.80 20.59
C LEU A 141 4.60 -2.87 21.66
N LEU A 142 4.44 -4.15 21.31
CA LEU A 142 4.60 -5.25 22.26
C LEU A 142 5.98 -5.34 22.91
N HIS A 143 7.03 -4.88 22.20
CA HIS A 143 8.42 -4.86 22.68
C HIS A 143 8.84 -3.45 23.14
N ARG A 144 7.92 -2.49 23.20
CA ARG A 144 8.27 -1.09 23.43
C ARG A 144 8.72 -0.79 24.86
N LEU A 145 8.29 -1.62 25.81
CA LEU A 145 8.56 -1.47 27.25
C LEU A 145 9.58 -2.49 27.77
N ASP A 146 10.19 -3.26 26.87
CA ASP A 146 11.27 -4.20 27.21
C ASP A 146 12.53 -3.49 27.73
#